data_AF-A0A4D7DJT7-F1
#
_entry.id   AF-A0A4D7DJT7-F1
#
_cell.length_a   1.000
_cell.length_b   1.000
_cell.length_c   1.000
_cell.angle_alpha   90.00
_cell.angle_beta   90.00
_cell.angle_gamma   90.00
#
_symmetry.space_group_name_H-M   'P 1'
#
loop_
_entity.id
_entity.type
_entity.pdbx_description
1 polymer ?
#
loop_
_entity_poly.entity_id
_entity_poly.type
_entity_poly.pdbx_seq_one_letter_code
_entity_poly.pdbx_strand_id
1 'polypeptide(L)'
;MATTEVCRRHGISTATLYTWKPKYGGLEVSEARRLRTLEEENARLKNTLAKAILDNAVLKDLPQRMVTSSARREGAARACEHHVLSERRACQLVGVSRRVVRDRSKTPARPVWATC
;
A
#
# COMPACT_ATOMS: atom_id res chain seq x y z
N MET A 1 37.84 25.38 -3.19
CA MET A 1 39.14 25.50 -2.49
C MET A 1 40.20 24.73 -3.25
N ALA A 2 41.42 25.27 -3.37
CA ALA A 2 42.54 24.57 -3.97
C ALA A 2 42.96 23.36 -3.09
N THR A 3 43.34 22.24 -3.71
CA THR A 3 43.76 21.01 -3.01
C THR A 3 44.98 21.24 -2.10
N THR A 4 45.89 22.13 -2.50
CA THR A 4 47.07 22.55 -1.73
C THR A 4 46.68 23.23 -0.42
N GLU A 5 45.65 24.07 -0.45
CA GLU A 5 45.15 24.79 0.71
C GLU A 5 44.39 23.87 1.68
N VAL A 6 43.69 22.86 1.18
CA VAL A 6 43.10 21.77 1.99
C VAL A 6 44.21 20.96 2.68
N CYS A 7 45.25 20.59 1.93
CA CYS A 7 46.37 19.80 2.45
C CYS A 7 47.10 20.54 3.58
N ARG A 8 47.35 21.84 3.41
CA ARG A 8 48.01 22.69 4.41
C ARG A 8 47.17 22.85 5.69
N ARG A 9 45.86 23.07 5.56
CA ARG A 9 44.96 23.21 6.72
C ARG A 9 44.82 21.94 7.55
N HIS A 10 44.81 20.78 6.89
CA HIS A 10 44.60 19.49 7.55
C HIS A 10 45.90 18.74 7.84
N GLY A 11 47.08 19.33 7.57
CA GLY A 11 48.38 18.72 7.86
C GLY A 11 48.65 17.43 7.09
N ILE A 12 48.02 17.24 5.93
CA ILE A 12 48.08 16.01 5.14
C ILE A 12 48.76 16.26 3.81
N SER A 13 49.50 15.26 3.33
CA SER A 13 50.11 15.33 2.00
C SER A 13 49.05 15.21 0.90
N THR A 14 49.35 15.78 -0.27
CA THR A 14 48.52 15.63 -1.47
C THR A 14 48.34 14.15 -1.86
N ALA A 15 49.37 13.32 -1.70
CA ALA A 15 49.31 11.88 -1.96
C ALA A 15 48.31 11.15 -1.04
N THR A 16 48.28 11.52 0.24
CA THR A 16 47.33 10.99 1.22
C THR A 16 45.90 11.40 0.86
N LEU A 17 45.68 12.67 0.48
CA LEU A 17 44.39 13.18 0.03
C LEU A 17 43.87 12.39 -1.18
N TYR A 18 44.71 12.14 -2.18
CA TYR A 18 44.32 11.38 -3.38
C TYR A 18 44.06 9.89 -3.09
N THR A 19 44.68 9.32 -2.06
CA THR A 19 44.41 7.95 -1.60
C THR A 19 43.03 7.83 -0.92
N TRP A 20 42.60 8.86 -0.20
CA TRP A 20 41.33 8.89 0.53
C TRP A 20 40.16 9.34 -0.36
N LYS A 21 40.42 10.16 -1.37
CA LYS A 21 39.41 10.66 -2.32
C LYS A 21 38.52 9.57 -2.94
N PRO A 22 39.05 8.44 -3.47
CA PRO A 22 38.19 7.35 -3.97
C PRO A 22 37.49 6.56 -2.87
N LYS A 23 38.06 6.48 -1.65
CA LYS A 23 37.46 5.73 -0.52
C LYS A 23 36.25 6.44 0.10
N TYR A 24 36.31 7.77 0.19
CA TYR A 24 35.29 8.56 0.91
C TYR A 24 34.53 9.55 0.03
N GLY A 25 35.04 9.90 -1.15
CA GLY A 25 34.40 10.87 -2.04
C GLY A 25 33.06 10.40 -2.62
N GLY A 26 32.79 9.09 -2.61
CA GLY A 26 31.51 8.52 -3.01
C GLY A 26 30.56 8.20 -1.85
N LEU A 27 30.98 8.41 -0.59
CA LEU A 27 30.21 8.03 0.60
C LEU A 27 28.93 8.87 0.72
N GLU A 28 29.01 10.20 0.60
CA GLU A 28 27.81 11.04 0.61
C GLU A 28 26.84 10.71 -0.53
N VAL A 29 27.37 10.42 -1.73
CA VAL A 29 26.54 10.08 -2.89
C VAL A 29 25.87 8.72 -2.70
N SER A 30 26.55 7.75 -2.09
CA SER A 30 25.99 6.42 -1.81
C SER A 30 24.98 6.47 -0.66
N GLU A 31 25.24 7.26 0.38
CA GLU A 31 24.31 7.52 1.48
C GLU A 31 23.05 8.25 1.00
N ALA A 32 23.19 9.28 0.15
CA ALA A 32 22.06 9.98 -0.44
C ALA A 32 21.21 9.06 -1.34
N ARG A 33 21.84 8.14 -2.10
CA ARG A 33 21.11 7.12 -2.87
C ARG A 33 20.37 6.16 -1.97
N ARG A 34 21.02 5.66 -0.92
CA ARG A 34 20.40 4.76 0.07
C ARG A 34 19.22 5.43 0.77
N LEU A 35 19.36 6.71 1.12
CA LEU A 35 18.31 7.49 1.75
C LEU A 35 17.08 7.61 0.83
N ARG A 36 17.28 7.94 -0.45
CA ARG A 36 16.19 7.95 -1.44
C ARG A 36 15.50 6.59 -1.58
N THR A 37 16.27 5.50 -1.66
CA THR A 37 15.69 4.14 -1.72
C THR A 37 14.85 3.84 -0.49
N LEU A 38 15.34 4.17 0.70
CA LEU A 38 14.61 3.97 1.96
C LEU A 38 13.34 4.84 2.03
N GLU A 39 13.39 6.08 1.55
CA GLU A 39 12.21 6.96 1.48
C GLU A 39 11.15 6.40 0.52
N GLU A 40 11.56 5.91 -0.65
CA GLU A 40 10.66 5.26 -1.60
C GLU A 40 10.02 3.99 -1.03
N GLU A 41 10.81 3.14 -0.38
CA GLU A 41 10.32 1.94 0.30
C GLU A 41 9.35 2.30 1.42
N ASN A 42 9.68 3.30 2.25
CA ASN A 42 8.82 3.77 3.33
C ASN A 42 7.47 4.29 2.77
N ALA A 43 7.49 5.04 1.67
CA ALA A 43 6.28 5.50 1.00
C ALA A 43 5.44 4.33 0.45
N ARG A 44 6.07 3.33 -0.18
CA ARG A 44 5.38 2.12 -0.65
C ARG A 44 4.77 1.31 0.49
N LEU A 45 5.49 1.17 1.59
CA LEU A 45 5.05 0.44 2.78
C LEU A 45 3.87 1.15 3.45
N LYS A 46 3.95 2.47 3.66
CA LYS A 46 2.85 3.28 4.20
C LYS A 46 1.58 3.15 3.34
N ASN A 47 1.73 3.24 2.02
CA ASN A 47 0.60 3.07 1.10
C ASN A 47 -0.02 1.66 1.19
N THR A 48 0.79 0.62 1.30
CA THR A 48 0.31 -0.76 1.40
C THR A 48 -0.37 -1.01 2.76
N LEU A 49 0.22 -0.49 3.83
CA LEU A 49 -0.33 -0.58 5.18
C LEU A 49 -1.67 0.15 5.29
N ALA A 50 -1.79 1.35 4.74
CA ALA A 50 -3.05 2.10 4.73
C ALA A 50 -4.17 1.31 4.03
N LYS A 51 -3.87 0.69 2.87
CA LYS A 51 -4.82 -0.19 2.17
C LYS A 51 -5.21 -1.39 3.01
N ALA A 52 -4.25 -2.07 3.64
CA ALA A 52 -4.51 -3.24 4.48
C ALA A 52 -5.35 -2.90 5.72
N ILE A 53 -5.10 -1.75 6.35
CA ILE A 53 -5.88 -1.25 7.49
C ILE A 53 -7.33 -1.00 7.07
N LEU A 54 -7.54 -0.34 5.92
CA LEU A 54 -8.88 -0.11 5.38
C LEU A 54 -9.59 -1.44 5.07
N ASP A 55 -8.93 -2.37 4.39
CA ASP A 55 -9.48 -3.69 4.11
C ASP A 55 -9.84 -4.44 5.42
N ASN A 56 -9.01 -4.34 6.46
CA ASN A 56 -9.26 -4.99 7.74
C ASN A 56 -10.47 -4.39 8.47
N ALA A 57 -10.64 -3.06 8.45
CA ALA A 57 -11.80 -2.40 9.03
C ALA A 57 -13.09 -2.89 8.36
N VAL A 58 -13.08 -2.97 7.03
CA VAL A 58 -14.25 -3.43 6.24
C VAL A 58 -14.60 -4.88 6.56
N LEU A 59 -13.59 -5.75 6.63
CA LEU A 59 -13.84 -7.17 6.93
C LEU A 59 -14.37 -7.39 8.35
N LYS A 60 -14.06 -6.50 9.29
CA LYS A 60 -14.60 -6.53 10.66
C LYS A 60 -16.05 -6.06 10.74
N ASP A 61 -16.46 -5.15 9.87
CA ASP A 61 -17.83 -4.64 9.83
C ASP A 61 -18.79 -5.58 9.05
N LEU A 62 -18.23 -6.53 8.31
CA LEU A 62 -18.99 -7.55 7.58
C LEU A 62 -19.33 -8.77 8.45
N PRO A 63 -20.45 -9.47 8.17
CA PRO A 63 -20.77 -10.70 8.86
C PRO A 63 -19.73 -11.78 8.55
N GLN A 64 -19.35 -12.54 9.58
CA GLN A 64 -18.28 -13.54 9.52
C GLN A 64 -18.50 -14.64 8.46
N ARG A 65 -19.76 -14.87 8.04
CA ARG A 65 -20.10 -15.91 7.06
C ARG A 65 -21.22 -15.45 6.11
N MET A 66 -20.90 -15.36 4.82
CA MET A 66 -21.83 -15.05 3.73
C MET A 66 -21.91 -16.23 2.76
N VAL A 67 -22.82 -17.17 3.03
CA VAL A 67 -22.93 -18.41 2.25
C VAL A 67 -23.72 -18.20 0.95
N THR A 68 -24.78 -17.40 1.02
CA THR A 68 -25.69 -17.18 -0.12
C THR A 68 -25.17 -16.07 -1.03
N SER A 69 -25.54 -16.16 -2.31
CA SER A 69 -25.21 -15.11 -3.30
C SER A 69 -25.84 -13.77 -2.95
N SER A 70 -27.04 -13.75 -2.36
CA SER A 70 -27.68 -12.52 -1.85
C SER A 70 -26.86 -11.90 -0.72
N ALA A 71 -26.45 -12.70 0.28
CA ALA A 71 -25.67 -12.20 1.41
C ALA A 71 -24.32 -11.60 0.97
N ARG A 72 -23.63 -12.22 0.00
CA ARG A 72 -22.40 -11.65 -0.56
C ARG A 72 -22.64 -10.37 -1.35
N ARG A 73 -23.76 -10.27 -2.07
CA ARG A 73 -24.14 -9.04 -2.78
C ARG A 73 -24.40 -7.90 -1.81
N GLU A 74 -25.20 -8.15 -0.79
CA GLU A 74 -25.51 -7.18 0.28
C GLU A 74 -24.26 -6.79 1.07
N GLY A 75 -23.36 -7.75 1.33
CA GLY A 75 -22.05 -7.48 1.92
C GLY A 75 -21.22 -6.51 1.08
N ALA A 76 -21.13 -6.73 -0.23
CA ALA A 76 -20.39 -5.83 -1.12
C ALA A 76 -21.03 -4.44 -1.22
N ALA A 77 -22.38 -4.35 -1.21
CA ALA A 77 -23.10 -3.08 -1.21
C ALA A 77 -22.84 -2.28 0.07
N ARG A 78 -22.99 -2.91 1.25
CA ARG A 78 -22.68 -2.27 2.55
C ARG A 78 -21.24 -1.79 2.62
N ALA A 79 -20.29 -2.60 2.15
CA ALA A 79 -18.88 -2.23 2.14
C ALA A 79 -18.61 -0.97 1.28
N CYS A 80 -19.39 -0.74 0.21
CA CYS A 80 -19.28 0.47 -0.62
C CYS A 80 -19.96 1.70 0.02
N GLU A 81 -21.01 1.48 0.80
CA GLU A 81 -21.79 2.56 1.43
C GLU A 81 -21.09 3.10 2.68
N HIS A 82 -20.55 2.22 3.51
CA HIS A 82 -20.00 2.57 4.82
C HIS A 82 -18.49 2.89 4.79
N HIS A 83 -17.78 2.54 3.70
CA HIS A 83 -16.34 2.75 3.60
C HIS A 83 -15.93 3.42 2.29
N VAL A 84 -14.82 4.15 2.35
CA VAL A 84 -14.24 4.85 1.19
C VAL A 84 -13.49 3.85 0.30
N LEU A 85 -14.23 3.03 -0.45
CA LEU A 85 -13.70 1.99 -1.32
C LEU A 85 -14.34 2.03 -2.70
N SER A 86 -13.56 1.60 -3.70
CA SER A 86 -14.14 1.30 -5.01
C SER A 86 -15.01 0.04 -4.94
N GLU A 87 -16.08 0.00 -5.74
CA GLU A 87 -16.93 -1.19 -5.90
C GLU A 87 -16.11 -2.44 -6.25
N ARG A 88 -15.05 -2.27 -7.05
CA ARG A 88 -14.11 -3.36 -7.40
C ARG A 88 -13.44 -3.94 -6.16
N ARG A 89 -12.96 -3.09 -5.26
CA ARG A 89 -12.25 -3.52 -4.04
C ARG A 89 -13.21 -4.20 -3.07
N ALA A 90 -14.39 -3.63 -2.86
CA ALA A 90 -15.44 -4.24 -2.04
C ALA A 90 -15.85 -5.63 -2.56
N CYS A 91 -16.09 -5.76 -3.88
CA CYS A 91 -16.40 -7.05 -4.50
C CYS A 91 -15.27 -8.08 -4.32
N GLN A 92 -14.01 -7.63 -4.40
CA GLN A 92 -12.84 -8.49 -4.18
C GLN A 92 -12.75 -8.97 -2.72
N LEU A 93 -12.99 -8.09 -1.74
CA LEU A 93 -12.97 -8.44 -0.32
C LEU A 93 -14.06 -9.45 0.05
N VAL A 94 -15.25 -9.28 -0.53
CA VAL A 94 -16.42 -10.15 -0.26
C VAL A 94 -16.40 -11.44 -1.10
N GLY A 95 -15.59 -11.49 -2.16
CA GLY A 95 -15.52 -12.66 -3.05
C GLY A 95 -16.77 -12.80 -3.94
N VAL A 96 -17.23 -11.70 -4.53
CA VAL A 96 -18.38 -11.65 -5.46
C VAL A 96 -18.03 -10.93 -6.76
N SER A 97 -18.62 -11.35 -7.87
CA SER A 97 -18.45 -10.66 -9.16
C SER A 97 -19.25 -9.36 -9.18
N ARG A 98 -18.64 -8.27 -9.66
CA ARG A 98 -19.30 -6.97 -9.89
C ARG A 98 -20.58 -7.09 -10.72
N ARG A 99 -20.63 -8.02 -11.68
CA ARG A 99 -21.84 -8.24 -12.49
C ARG A 99 -23.03 -8.65 -11.62
N VAL A 100 -22.82 -9.56 -10.67
CA VAL A 100 -23.86 -10.02 -9.74
C VAL A 100 -24.32 -8.90 -8.82
N VAL A 101 -23.39 -8.04 -8.38
CA VAL A 101 -23.71 -6.88 -7.54
C VAL A 101 -24.53 -5.84 -8.29
N ARG A 102 -24.27 -5.65 -9.59
CA ARG A 102 -24.97 -4.68 -10.45
C ARG A 102 -26.25 -5.21 -11.10
N ASP A 103 -26.47 -6.52 -11.12
CA ASP A 103 -27.58 -7.14 -11.84
C ASP A 103 -28.95 -6.74 -11.26
N ARG A 104 -29.75 -5.98 -12.01
CA ARG A 104 -31.07 -5.50 -11.60
C ARG A 104 -32.19 -6.53 -11.79
N SER A 105 -31.93 -7.67 -12.40
CA SER A 105 -32.96 -8.67 -12.74
C SER A 105 -33.44 -9.53 -11.57
N LYS A 106 -32.82 -9.44 -10.38
CA LYS A 106 -33.16 -10.27 -9.21
C LYS A 106 -33.50 -9.45 -7.97
N THR A 107 -34.80 -9.20 -7.76
CA THR A 107 -35.48 -9.36 -6.47
C THR A 107 -36.99 -9.55 -6.74
N PRO A 108 -37.60 -10.62 -6.24
CA PRO A 108 -38.25 -10.47 -4.94
C PRO A 108 -37.62 -11.39 -3.89
N ALA A 109 -37.69 -10.95 -2.64
CA ALA A 109 -37.41 -11.80 -1.49
C ALA A 109 -38.26 -13.09 -1.63
N ARG A 110 -37.65 -14.27 -1.43
CA ARG A 110 -38.44 -15.49 -1.32
C ARG A 110 -39.37 -15.31 -0.11
N PRO A 111 -40.70 -15.40 -0.28
CA PRO A 111 -41.59 -15.36 0.86
C PRO A 111 -41.26 -16.53 1.80
N VAL A 112 -41.38 -16.29 3.11
CA VAL A 112 -41.06 -17.25 4.17
C VAL A 112 -41.88 -18.56 4.06
N TRP A 113 -42.98 -18.54 3.30
CA TRP A 113 -43.85 -19.70 3.04
C TRP A 113 -43.37 -20.65 1.91
N ALA A 114 -42.32 -20.29 1.15
CA ALA A 114 -41.84 -21.08 0.00
C ALA A 114 -40.79 -22.16 0.36
N THR A 115 -40.75 -22.58 1.63
CA THR A 115 -39.98 -23.71 2.16
C THR A 115 -40.93 -24.59 2.98
N CYS A 116 -41.81 -25.28 2.27
CA CYS A 116 -42.42 -26.54 2.70
C CYS A 116 -41.97 -27.61 1.71
#